data_AF-A0A8T7AH04-F1
#
_entry.id   AF-A0A8T7AH04-F1
#
_cell.length_a   1.000
_cell.length_b   1.000
_cell.length_c   1.000
_cell.angle_alpha   90.00
_cell.angle_beta   90.00
_cell.angle_gamma   90.00
#
_symmetry.space_group_name_H-M   'P 1'
#
loop_
_entity.id
_entity.type
_entity.pdbx_description
1 polymer ?
#
loop_
_entity_poly.entity_id
_entity_poly.type
_entity_poly.pdbx_seq_one_letter_code
_entity_poly.pdbx_strand_id
1 'polypeptide(L)'
;MEWMLLLVVVLIVTVLIFARVSKTNPAQQPTPYEQRNSLLTPAERSFYGVLLQAVGPEFIVFSKVRVADLLKPIGGLARSEWQTAFNKISAKHFDFVLCDSQTLAAKMVIELDDRSHRKNVRKSRDVFLDTACASAKLDIKHVAAQRTYRVGELKAQLFGNEVTDTIADATPPKPGDRVNAQAFDLHMSPEGFAKLSSELKAVHGGAPQVYIHVGAEGELKNQVLRIGRAKNGTYNRWMQAVSGHKNTFFWAVGESDGYTRKNAVKYSNYLLFFAALLNQKTKLYVIEVEAENMLAKEKELIKEYTPVWEQFRDTLKNSEEYPTLTGKNKNLAIVNAVAKLGAAQRLIFAQRKLSDDSAKKLPDVLSLGLRSEKEWSD
;
A
#
# COMPACT_ATOMS: atom_id res chain seq x y z
N MET A 1 24.97 35.80 74.18
CA MET A 1 24.86 36.77 73.06
C MET A 1 25.41 36.17 71.77
N GLU A 2 26.64 35.64 71.74
CA GLU A 2 27.26 35.06 70.53
C GLU A 2 26.48 33.87 69.92
N TRP A 3 26.00 32.95 70.76
CA TRP A 3 25.19 31.81 70.30
C TRP A 3 23.85 32.22 69.67
N MET A 4 23.28 33.36 70.08
CA MET A 4 22.05 33.88 69.48
C MET A 4 22.30 34.49 68.10
N LEU A 5 23.45 35.16 67.92
CA LEU A 5 23.87 35.66 66.61
C LEU A 5 24.11 34.53 65.61
N LEU A 6 24.73 33.42 66.05
CA LEU A 6 24.94 32.23 65.23
C LEU A 6 23.62 31.60 64.76
N LEU A 7 22.64 31.49 65.65
CA LEU A 7 21.32 30.94 65.29
C LEU A 7 20.58 31.83 64.29
N VAL A 8 20.67 33.15 64.43
CA VAL A 8 20.03 34.09 63.49
C VAL A 8 20.69 34.03 62.12
N VAL A 9 22.02 33.91 62.05
CA VAL A 9 22.73 33.75 60.76
C VAL A 9 22.38 32.44 60.09
N VAL A 10 22.32 31.33 60.83
CA VAL A 10 21.89 30.03 60.29
C VAL A 10 20.45 30.08 59.80
N LEU A 11 19.55 30.76 60.53
CA LEU A 11 18.17 30.96 60.12
C LEU A 11 18.07 31.80 58.84
N ILE A 12 18.85 32.88 58.73
CA ILE A 12 18.87 33.72 57.52
C ILE A 12 19.42 32.93 56.33
N VAL A 13 20.52 32.19 56.51
CA VAL A 13 21.12 31.37 55.45
C VAL A 13 20.16 30.26 55.02
N THR A 14 19.50 29.58 55.96
CA THR A 14 18.49 28.56 55.64
C THR A 14 17.28 29.16 54.93
N VAL A 15 16.78 30.32 55.35
CA VAL A 15 15.70 31.05 54.66
C VAL A 15 16.12 31.50 53.27
N LEU A 16 17.36 31.99 53.08
CA LEU A 16 17.89 32.39 51.76
C LEU A 16 18.09 31.19 50.82
N ILE A 17 18.53 30.04 51.35
CA ILE A 17 18.62 28.78 50.60
C ILE A 17 17.20 28.31 50.23
N PHE A 18 16.26 28.29 51.17
CA PHE A 18 14.87 27.91 50.92
C PHE A 18 14.19 28.86 49.92
N ALA A 19 14.46 30.16 49.98
CA ALA A 19 13.92 31.15 49.06
C ALA A 19 14.51 31.03 47.63
N ARG A 20 15.77 30.58 47.50
CA ARG A 20 16.35 30.23 46.19
C ARG A 20 15.80 28.92 45.63
N VAL A 21 15.53 27.93 46.48
CA VAL A 21 14.99 26.62 46.08
C VAL A 21 13.48 26.67 45.81
N SER A 22 12.75 27.59 46.47
CA SER A 22 11.28 27.72 46.36
C SER A 22 10.81 28.56 45.17
N LYS A 23 11.72 29.11 44.36
CA LYS A 23 11.39 29.80 43.10
C LYS A 23 11.78 28.97 41.89
N THR A 24 11.13 27.82 41.73
CA THR A 24 10.64 27.28 40.45
C THR A 24 9.97 25.96 40.76
N ASN A 25 8.65 25.95 40.97
CA ASN A 25 7.87 24.76 40.66
C ASN A 25 7.94 24.61 39.13
N PRO A 26 8.66 23.63 38.56
CA PRO A 26 8.74 23.48 37.10
C PRO A 26 7.41 22.97 36.52
N ALA A 27 6.46 22.62 37.39
CA ALA A 27 5.28 21.82 37.08
C ALA A 27 4.18 22.54 36.28
N GLN A 28 4.29 23.86 36.02
CA GLN A 28 3.19 24.62 35.38
C GLN A 28 3.65 25.74 34.44
N GLN A 29 4.91 25.77 34.01
CA GLN A 29 5.26 26.54 32.82
C GLN A 29 4.80 25.71 31.61
N PRO A 30 3.79 26.15 30.82
CA PRO A 30 3.44 25.44 29.60
C PRO A 30 4.71 25.32 28.76
N THR A 31 5.10 24.08 28.47
CA THR A 31 6.31 23.83 27.69
C THR A 31 6.06 24.35 26.26
N PRO A 32 7.04 25.01 25.62
CA PRO A 32 6.83 25.70 24.34
C PRO A 32 6.86 24.69 23.17
N TYR A 33 6.05 23.64 23.26
CA TYR A 33 5.98 22.57 22.27
C TYR A 33 4.54 22.39 21.81
N GLU A 34 4.38 22.32 20.50
CA GLU A 34 3.13 21.99 19.85
C GLU A 34 3.31 20.74 18.99
N GLN A 35 2.24 19.97 18.82
CA GLN A 35 2.23 18.85 17.92
C GLN A 35 2.31 19.37 16.47
N ARG A 36 3.23 18.81 15.68
CA ARG A 36 3.22 19.06 14.24
C ARG A 36 2.02 18.39 13.59
N ASN A 37 1.38 19.10 12.66
CA ASN A 37 0.23 18.60 11.89
C ASN A 37 0.54 17.36 11.04
N SER A 38 1.80 17.14 10.68
CA SER A 38 2.24 15.94 9.96
C SER A 38 3.70 15.59 10.26
N LEU A 39 4.02 14.29 10.18
CA LEU A 39 5.38 13.77 10.30
C LEU A 39 6.19 13.98 9.01
N LEU A 40 5.54 13.84 7.86
CA LEU A 40 6.16 13.92 6.53
C LEU A 40 5.74 15.20 5.81
N THR A 41 6.68 15.78 5.05
CA THR A 41 6.32 16.82 4.08
C THR A 41 5.45 16.24 2.95
N PRO A 42 4.70 17.06 2.20
CA PRO A 42 3.90 16.56 1.08
C PRO A 42 4.72 15.77 0.03
N ALA A 43 5.97 16.19 -0.23
CA ALA A 43 6.87 15.50 -1.16
C ALA A 43 7.32 14.14 -0.61
N GLU A 44 7.74 14.10 0.66
CA GLU A 44 8.09 12.85 1.36
C GLU A 44 6.91 11.89 1.42
N ARG A 45 5.69 12.39 1.70
CA ARG A 45 4.49 11.57 1.75
C ARG A 45 4.15 10.98 0.38
N SER A 46 4.29 11.77 -0.69
CA SER A 46 4.09 11.30 -2.06
C SER A 46 5.12 10.23 -2.42
N PHE A 47 6.38 10.43 -2.05
CA PHE A 47 7.42 9.43 -2.27
C PHE A 47 7.18 8.16 -1.46
N TYR A 48 6.83 8.28 -0.18
CA TYR A 48 6.57 7.14 0.72
C TYR A 48 5.51 6.21 0.14
N GLY A 49 4.43 6.76 -0.42
CA GLY A 49 3.40 5.97 -1.10
C GLY A 49 3.96 5.13 -2.25
N VAL A 50 4.85 5.69 -3.08
CA VAL A 50 5.48 4.96 -4.19
C VAL A 50 6.60 4.03 -3.71
N LEU A 51 7.31 4.41 -2.66
CA LEU A 51 8.35 3.60 -2.05
C LEU A 51 7.76 2.29 -1.52
N LEU A 52 6.64 2.35 -0.79
CA LEU A 52 5.94 1.15 -0.29
C LEU A 52 5.48 0.19 -1.41
N GLN A 53 5.29 0.71 -2.62
CA GLN A 53 4.92 -0.08 -3.80
C GLN A 53 6.15 -0.69 -4.48
N ALA A 54 7.26 0.04 -4.47
CA ALA A 54 8.52 -0.38 -5.08
C ALA A 54 9.25 -1.44 -4.25
N VAL A 55 9.13 -1.34 -2.93
CA VAL A 55 9.68 -2.30 -1.97
C VAL A 55 8.63 -3.39 -1.75
N GLY A 56 8.99 -4.65 -1.98
CA GLY A 56 8.07 -5.76 -1.80
C GLY A 56 7.86 -6.12 -0.33
N PRO A 57 7.11 -7.20 -0.03
CA PRO A 57 6.83 -7.65 1.33
C PRO A 57 8.08 -8.09 2.11
N GLU A 58 9.22 -8.25 1.44
CA GLU A 58 10.51 -8.53 2.06
C GLU A 58 11.07 -7.34 2.88
N PHE A 59 10.50 -6.13 2.73
CA PHE A 59 10.94 -4.93 3.45
C PHE A 59 9.83 -4.26 4.28
N ILE A 60 10.22 -3.71 5.42
CA ILE A 60 9.44 -2.76 6.22
C ILE A 60 10.10 -1.39 6.12
N VAL A 61 9.30 -0.36 5.84
CA VAL A 61 9.81 1.01 5.68
C VAL A 61 9.49 1.85 6.91
N PHE A 62 10.54 2.36 7.56
CA PHE A 62 10.43 3.40 8.59
C PHE A 62 10.75 4.77 8.00
N SER A 63 10.09 5.82 8.49
CA SER A 63 10.31 7.19 8.05
C SER A 63 10.85 8.08 9.16
N LYS A 64 11.70 9.05 8.83
CA LYS A 64 12.29 10.03 9.78
C LYS A 64 13.07 9.37 10.93
N VAL A 65 13.77 8.28 10.63
CA VAL A 65 14.60 7.56 11.62
C VAL A 65 15.86 8.37 11.90
N ARG A 66 16.21 8.55 13.16
CA ARG A 66 17.43 9.29 13.53
C ARG A 66 18.67 8.55 13.04
N VAL A 67 19.66 9.27 12.51
CA VAL A 67 20.93 8.66 12.08
C VAL A 67 21.61 7.96 13.25
N ALA A 68 21.53 8.53 14.46
CA ALA A 68 22.08 7.96 15.68
C ALA A 68 21.39 6.67 16.18
N ASP A 69 20.24 6.30 15.61
CA ASP A 69 19.56 5.04 15.95
C ASP A 69 20.06 3.89 15.06
N LEU A 70 20.72 4.19 13.94
CA LEU A 70 21.34 3.20 13.04
C LEU A 70 22.87 3.22 13.10
N LEU A 71 23.46 4.39 13.34
CA LEU A 71 24.90 4.60 13.38
C LEU A 71 25.34 5.02 14.78
N LYS A 72 26.52 4.53 15.20
CA LYS A 72 27.19 4.96 16.42
C LYS A 72 28.67 5.19 16.15
N PRO A 73 29.35 6.11 16.88
CA PRO A 73 30.79 6.22 16.78
C PRO A 73 31.45 4.89 17.18
N ILE A 74 32.55 4.55 16.51
CA ILE A 74 33.29 3.31 16.76
C ILE A 74 33.82 3.27 18.21
N GLY A 75 34.00 2.05 18.72
CA GLY A 75 34.62 1.84 20.03
C GLY A 75 36.10 2.23 20.02
N GLY A 76 36.63 2.58 21.20
CA GLY A 76 38.05 2.91 21.37
C GLY A 76 38.43 4.38 21.16
N LEU A 77 37.46 5.26 20.82
CA LEU A 77 37.69 6.70 20.76
C LEU A 77 37.79 7.34 22.15
N ALA A 78 38.53 8.44 22.27
CA ALA A 78 38.50 9.25 23.47
C ALA A 78 37.10 9.84 23.68
N ARG A 79 36.70 10.08 24.94
CA ARG A 79 35.34 10.53 25.29
C ARG A 79 34.91 11.80 24.55
N SER A 80 35.81 12.77 24.41
CA SER A 80 35.56 14.03 23.70
C SER A 80 35.33 13.82 22.19
N GLU A 81 36.11 12.93 21.58
CA GLU A 81 36.00 12.58 20.15
C GLU A 81 34.72 11.80 19.87
N TRP A 82 34.40 10.82 20.74
CA TRP A 82 33.15 10.08 20.67
C TRP A 82 31.95 11.01 20.75
N GLN A 83 31.94 11.94 21.72
CA GLN A 83 30.85 12.91 21.89
C GLN A 83 30.74 13.83 20.67
N THR A 84 31.87 14.28 20.13
CA THR A 84 31.90 15.12 18.92
C THR A 84 31.32 14.38 17.72
N ALA A 85 31.68 13.11 17.53
CA ALA A 85 31.13 12.28 16.46
C ALA A 85 29.63 12.00 16.66
N PHE A 86 29.21 11.69 17.89
CA PHE A 86 27.80 11.47 18.22
C PHE A 86 26.96 12.72 17.95
N ASN A 87 27.44 13.90 18.35
CA ASN A 87 26.75 15.17 18.11
C ASN A 87 26.53 15.47 16.62
N LYS A 88 27.40 14.97 15.73
CA LYS A 88 27.22 15.12 14.28
C LYS A 88 26.02 14.34 13.75
N ILE A 89 25.67 13.20 14.35
CA ILE A 89 24.57 12.34 13.89
C ILE A 89 23.29 12.48 14.72
N SER A 90 23.40 12.98 15.95
CA SER A 90 22.32 13.01 16.94
C SER A 90 21.17 13.95 16.59
N ALA A 91 21.36 14.96 15.73
CA ALA A 91 20.31 15.86 15.29
C ALA A 91 19.87 15.62 13.83
N LYS A 92 20.33 14.52 13.21
CA LYS A 92 20.04 14.18 11.81
C LYS A 92 19.09 12.99 11.75
N HIS A 93 18.28 12.95 10.70
CA HIS A 93 17.41 11.82 10.37
C HIS A 93 17.71 11.35 8.95
N PHE A 94 17.52 10.05 8.71
CA PHE A 94 17.24 9.51 7.39
C PHE A 94 15.78 9.72 7.04
N ASP A 95 15.47 10.07 5.81
CA ASP A 95 14.07 10.23 5.39
C ASP A 95 13.33 8.89 5.42
N PHE A 96 13.95 7.83 4.89
CA PHE A 96 13.42 6.47 4.97
C PHE A 96 14.51 5.43 5.26
N VAL A 97 14.10 4.33 5.88
CA VAL A 97 14.94 3.16 6.18
C VAL A 97 14.18 1.91 5.76
N LEU A 98 14.80 1.10 4.91
CA LEU A 98 14.32 -0.22 4.54
C LEU A 98 14.94 -1.24 5.48
N CYS A 99 14.09 -1.88 6.26
CA CYS A 99 14.44 -2.98 7.14
C CYS A 99 13.97 -4.28 6.52
N ASP A 100 14.74 -5.34 6.69
CA ASP A 100 14.28 -6.71 6.42
C ASP A 100 13.01 -7.02 7.24
N SER A 101 11.97 -7.55 6.59
CA SER A 101 10.66 -7.68 7.23
C SER A 101 10.61 -8.73 8.35
N GLN A 102 11.55 -9.67 8.37
CA GLN A 102 11.62 -10.73 9.39
C GLN A 102 12.49 -10.34 10.58
N THR A 103 13.60 -9.66 10.33
CA THR A 103 14.64 -9.37 11.35
C THR A 103 14.66 -7.91 11.80
N LEU A 104 13.97 -7.02 11.07
CA LEU A 104 14.04 -5.57 11.22
C LEU A 104 15.45 -4.98 11.05
N ALA A 105 16.40 -5.77 10.55
CA ALA A 105 17.75 -5.31 10.28
C ALA A 105 17.72 -4.26 9.15
N ALA A 106 18.29 -3.08 9.39
CA ALA A 106 18.39 -2.03 8.38
C ALA A 106 19.27 -2.52 7.22
N LYS A 107 18.71 -2.55 6.01
CA LYS A 107 19.39 -2.96 4.78
C LYS A 107 19.85 -1.75 3.96
N MET A 108 19.04 -0.70 3.95
CA MET A 108 19.28 0.49 3.13
C MET A 108 18.60 1.71 3.75
N VAL A 109 19.21 2.87 3.58
CA VAL A 109 18.61 4.17 3.90
C VAL A 109 18.39 4.98 2.63
N ILE A 110 17.35 5.80 2.61
CA ILE A 110 16.98 6.63 1.47
C ILE A 110 16.86 8.09 1.93
N GLU A 111 17.51 8.98 1.19
CA GLU A 111 17.46 10.44 1.35
C GLU A 111 16.76 11.09 0.15
N LEU A 112 15.87 12.05 0.39
CA LEU A 112 15.20 12.79 -0.69
C LEU A 112 15.89 14.11 -1.04
N ASP A 113 16.12 14.26 -2.34
CA ASP A 113 16.83 15.40 -2.90
C ASP A 113 15.91 16.55 -3.36
N ASP A 114 15.53 17.47 -2.47
CA ASP A 114 14.77 18.66 -2.85
C ASP A 114 15.56 19.61 -3.79
N ARG A 115 14.86 20.21 -4.77
CA ARG A 115 15.42 21.17 -5.73
C ARG A 115 15.69 22.54 -5.09
N SER A 116 15.12 22.82 -3.92
CA SER A 116 15.15 24.13 -3.30
C SER A 116 16.31 24.31 -2.28
N HIS A 117 17.22 25.24 -2.63
CA HIS A 117 18.19 25.96 -1.79
C HIS A 117 19.50 25.29 -1.28
N ARG A 118 20.62 25.95 -1.65
CA ARG A 118 22.03 25.84 -1.18
C ARG A 118 22.79 24.56 -1.54
N LYS A 119 23.12 24.42 -2.83
CA LYS A 119 23.99 23.37 -3.42
C LYS A 119 25.24 23.02 -2.57
N ASN A 120 25.92 24.00 -2.00
CA ASN A 120 27.18 23.77 -1.26
C ASN A 120 26.97 23.16 0.13
N VAL A 121 25.96 23.61 0.89
CA VAL A 121 25.65 23.05 2.22
C VAL A 121 25.08 21.64 2.06
N ARG A 122 24.21 21.44 1.05
CA ARG A 122 23.65 20.13 0.69
C ARG A 122 24.77 19.13 0.38
N LYS A 123 25.70 19.49 -0.50
CA LYS A 123 26.85 18.66 -0.87
C LYS A 123 27.69 18.25 0.34
N SER A 124 27.95 19.16 1.29
CA SER A 124 28.69 18.83 2.50
C SER A 124 27.94 17.88 3.44
N ARG A 125 26.60 17.97 3.48
CA ARG A 125 25.74 17.11 4.29
C ARG A 125 25.66 15.71 3.70
N ASP A 126 25.43 15.62 2.39
CA ASP A 126 25.27 14.35 1.70
C ASP A 126 26.60 13.58 1.70
N VAL A 127 27.73 14.26 1.40
CA VAL A 127 29.07 13.67 1.51
C VAL A 127 29.36 13.14 2.93
N PHE A 128 28.92 13.85 3.97
CA PHE A 128 29.07 13.38 5.35
C PHE A 128 28.26 12.10 5.60
N LEU A 129 26.98 12.07 5.20
CA LEU A 129 26.12 10.90 5.39
C LEU A 129 26.64 9.71 4.58
N ASP A 130 27.07 9.92 3.33
CA ASP A 130 27.66 8.90 2.48
C ASP A 130 28.89 8.27 3.14
N THR A 131 29.79 9.12 3.65
CA THR A 131 31.01 8.65 4.33
C THR A 131 30.67 7.90 5.62
N ALA A 132 29.70 8.38 6.39
CA ALA A 132 29.27 7.74 7.63
C ALA A 132 28.63 6.36 7.36
N CYS A 133 27.71 6.28 6.40
CA CYS A 133 27.06 5.05 5.97
C CYS A 133 28.07 4.04 5.40
N ALA A 134 28.98 4.48 4.53
CA ALA A 134 30.04 3.63 3.98
C ALA A 134 30.93 3.05 5.07
N SER A 135 31.34 3.85 6.07
CA SER A 135 32.13 3.37 7.20
C SER A 135 31.41 2.32 8.06
N ALA A 136 30.08 2.38 8.09
CA ALA A 136 29.22 1.45 8.82
C ALA A 136 28.69 0.29 7.96
N LYS A 137 29.05 0.21 6.68
CA LYS A 137 28.55 -0.76 5.70
C LYS A 137 27.02 -0.74 5.54
N LEU A 138 26.42 0.44 5.64
CA LEU A 138 25.00 0.67 5.41
C LEU A 138 24.81 1.30 4.02
N ASP A 139 23.98 0.70 3.16
CA ASP A 139 23.72 1.25 1.83
C ASP A 139 22.86 2.52 1.93
N ILE A 140 23.21 3.54 1.16
CA ILE A 140 22.50 4.82 1.10
C ILE A 140 22.13 5.15 -0.35
N LYS A 141 20.86 5.43 -0.59
CA LYS A 141 20.34 5.88 -1.89
C LYS A 141 19.83 7.31 -1.79
N HIS A 142 20.35 8.17 -2.65
CA HIS A 142 19.81 9.52 -2.84
C HIS A 142 18.83 9.50 -4.01
N VAL A 143 17.61 9.97 -3.76
CA VAL A 143 16.54 9.99 -4.75
C VAL A 143 16.05 11.43 -4.94
N ALA A 144 16.07 11.91 -6.18
CA ALA A 144 15.58 13.25 -6.49
C ALA A 144 14.13 13.44 -6.03
N ALA A 145 13.84 14.54 -5.32
CA ALA A 145 12.47 14.92 -5.00
C ALA A 145 11.70 15.26 -6.28
N GLN A 146 10.60 14.56 -6.51
CA GLN A 146 9.74 14.73 -7.68
C GLN A 146 8.27 14.71 -7.25
N ARG A 147 7.42 15.37 -8.03
CA ARG A 147 5.96 15.34 -7.80
C ARG A 147 5.32 13.98 -8.14
N THR A 148 6.03 13.15 -8.89
CA THR A 148 5.54 11.85 -9.35
C THR A 148 6.73 10.94 -9.53
N TYR A 149 6.60 9.69 -9.09
CA TYR A 149 7.60 8.64 -9.22
C TYR A 149 6.97 7.43 -9.92
N ARG A 150 7.75 6.73 -10.73
CA ARG A 150 7.34 5.44 -11.33
C ARG A 150 7.92 4.31 -10.50
N VAL A 151 7.07 3.39 -10.06
CA VAL A 151 7.44 2.26 -9.19
C VAL A 151 8.60 1.45 -9.75
N GLY A 152 8.54 1.08 -11.04
CA GLY A 152 9.59 0.27 -11.69
C GLY A 152 10.95 0.99 -11.78
N GLU A 153 10.95 2.28 -12.10
CA GLU A 153 12.19 3.09 -12.14
C GLU A 153 12.80 3.25 -10.75
N LEU A 154 11.95 3.48 -9.73
CA LEU A 154 12.39 3.55 -8.34
C LEU A 154 12.95 2.20 -7.87
N LYS A 155 12.27 1.08 -8.18
CA LYS A 155 12.73 -0.26 -7.83
C LYS A 155 14.08 -0.59 -8.45
N ALA A 156 14.26 -0.30 -9.75
CA ALA A 156 15.53 -0.47 -10.44
C ALA A 156 16.64 0.42 -9.83
N GLN A 157 16.30 1.67 -9.45
CA GLN A 157 17.24 2.58 -8.80
C GLN A 157 17.68 2.09 -7.41
N LEU A 158 16.77 1.48 -6.64
CA LEU A 158 17.07 1.00 -5.28
C LEU A 158 17.86 -0.31 -5.28
N PHE A 159 17.43 -1.30 -6.05
CA PHE A 159 17.96 -2.67 -5.96
C PHE A 159 18.90 -3.05 -7.11
N GLY A 160 19.08 -2.18 -8.10
CA GLY A 160 19.80 -2.52 -9.33
C GLY A 160 19.03 -3.49 -10.21
N ASN A 161 19.55 -3.71 -11.43
CA ASN A 161 19.02 -4.72 -12.33
C ASN A 161 19.61 -6.09 -11.95
N GLU A 162 19.09 -6.72 -10.90
CA GLU A 162 19.32 -8.16 -10.73
C GLU A 162 18.40 -8.94 -11.65
N VAL A 163 19.03 -9.53 -12.66
CA VAL A 163 18.45 -10.51 -13.57
C VAL A 163 18.03 -11.73 -12.76
N THR A 164 16.72 -11.91 -12.59
CA THR A 164 16.12 -13.24 -12.57
C THR A 164 15.18 -13.34 -13.76
N ASP A 165 15.32 -14.46 -14.45
CA ASP A 165 15.03 -14.68 -15.86
C ASP A 165 13.64 -14.26 -16.37
N THR A 166 13.67 -13.65 -17.56
CA THR A 166 12.61 -13.62 -18.60
C THR A 166 11.17 -13.42 -18.14
N ILE A 167 10.71 -12.16 -18.11
CA ILE A 167 9.52 -11.78 -18.89
C ILE A 167 9.90 -10.56 -19.71
N ALA A 168 9.74 -10.71 -21.01
CA ALA A 168 10.05 -9.74 -22.03
C ALA A 168 9.48 -8.36 -21.70
N ASP A 169 10.17 -7.36 -22.25
CA ASP A 169 9.64 -6.07 -22.64
C ASP A 169 8.34 -6.26 -23.44
N ALA A 170 7.23 -6.48 -22.73
CA ALA A 170 5.89 -6.43 -23.26
C ALA A 170 5.38 -5.04 -22.94
N THR A 171 5.80 -4.09 -23.76
CA THR A 171 4.86 -3.03 -24.12
C THR A 171 3.60 -3.76 -24.59
N PRO A 172 2.44 -3.67 -23.89
CA PRO A 172 1.22 -4.26 -24.42
C PRO A 172 0.98 -3.65 -25.80
N PRO A 173 0.46 -4.42 -26.77
CA PRO A 173 0.34 -3.96 -28.13
C PRO A 173 -0.28 -2.57 -28.15
N LYS A 174 0.36 -1.64 -28.87
CA LYS A 174 -0.36 -0.46 -29.35
C LYS A 174 -1.60 -1.02 -30.06
N PRO A 175 -2.83 -0.58 -29.71
CA PRO A 175 -4.01 -0.95 -30.46
C PRO A 175 -3.82 -0.43 -31.90
N GLY A 176 -3.38 -1.31 -32.80
CA GLY A 176 -2.87 -0.91 -34.11
C GLY A 176 -2.45 -2.10 -34.96
N ASP A 177 -1.78 -3.10 -34.38
CA ASP A 177 -1.30 -4.24 -35.16
C ASP A 177 -2.13 -5.51 -34.87
N ARG A 178 -3.33 -5.54 -35.48
CA ARG A 178 -4.21 -6.71 -35.79
C ARG A 178 -4.71 -7.50 -34.56
N VAL A 179 -6.00 -7.51 -34.18
CA VAL A 179 -7.21 -7.99 -34.89
C VAL A 179 -8.44 -7.42 -34.16
N ASN A 180 -9.35 -6.70 -34.83
CA ASN A 180 -10.75 -6.42 -34.44
C ASN A 180 -11.11 -6.37 -32.92
N ALA A 181 -10.25 -5.79 -32.08
CA ALA A 181 -10.43 -5.79 -30.64
C ALA A 181 -11.08 -4.48 -30.20
N GLN A 182 -12.20 -4.56 -29.50
CA GLN A 182 -12.91 -3.40 -28.98
C GLN A 182 -12.52 -3.18 -27.52
N ALA A 183 -12.25 -1.93 -27.13
CA ALA A 183 -11.77 -1.60 -25.79
C ALA A 183 -12.83 -0.83 -25.00
N PHE A 184 -13.07 -1.26 -23.76
CA PHE A 184 -14.04 -0.65 -22.86
C PHE A 184 -13.34 -0.21 -21.57
N ASP A 185 -13.61 1.02 -21.14
CA ASP A 185 -13.11 1.51 -19.86
C ASP A 185 -13.93 0.91 -18.71
N LEU A 186 -13.24 0.36 -17.73
CA LEU A 186 -13.85 -0.22 -16.55
C LEU A 186 -13.18 0.32 -15.29
N HIS A 187 -13.91 1.18 -14.57
CA HIS A 187 -13.60 1.46 -13.18
C HIS A 187 -14.13 0.30 -12.33
N MET A 188 -13.27 -0.31 -11.52
CA MET A 188 -13.62 -1.44 -10.65
C MET A 188 -14.39 -0.96 -9.43
N SER A 189 -15.62 -0.50 -9.67
CA SER A 189 -16.58 0.05 -8.72
C SER A 189 -18.01 -0.29 -9.19
N PRO A 190 -19.02 -0.28 -8.31
CA PRO A 190 -20.40 -0.53 -8.72
C PRO A 190 -20.85 0.35 -9.90
N GLU A 191 -20.48 1.63 -9.88
CA GLU A 191 -20.81 2.60 -10.92
C GLU A 191 -20.09 2.27 -12.24
N GLY A 192 -18.82 1.88 -12.18
CA GLY A 192 -18.08 1.49 -13.36
C GLY A 192 -18.62 0.22 -14.03
N PHE A 193 -19.10 -0.75 -13.25
CA PHE A 193 -19.80 -1.92 -13.79
C PHE A 193 -21.14 -1.53 -14.44
N ALA A 194 -21.88 -0.57 -13.90
CA ALA A 194 -23.11 -0.06 -14.52
C ALA A 194 -22.83 0.59 -15.88
N LYS A 195 -21.78 1.43 -15.96
CA LYS A 195 -21.33 2.04 -17.23
C LYS A 195 -20.93 0.96 -18.24
N LEU A 196 -20.03 0.04 -17.86
CA LEU A 196 -19.57 -1.04 -18.73
C LEU A 196 -20.75 -1.92 -19.21
N SER A 197 -21.74 -2.15 -18.36
CA SER A 197 -22.94 -2.92 -18.72
C SER A 197 -23.72 -2.26 -19.87
N SER A 198 -23.84 -0.93 -19.87
CA SER A 198 -24.52 -0.21 -20.96
C SER A 198 -23.76 -0.30 -22.28
N GLU A 199 -22.44 -0.14 -22.24
CA GLU A 199 -21.56 -0.18 -23.42
C GLU A 199 -21.51 -1.59 -24.03
N LEU A 200 -21.28 -2.62 -23.21
CA LEU A 200 -21.24 -4.01 -23.68
C LEU A 200 -22.58 -4.48 -24.25
N LYS A 201 -23.71 -4.07 -23.65
CA LYS A 201 -25.06 -4.42 -24.13
C LYS A 201 -25.36 -3.83 -25.50
N ALA A 202 -24.85 -2.63 -25.78
CA ALA A 202 -25.08 -1.93 -27.04
C ALA A 202 -24.24 -2.49 -28.20
N VAL A 203 -23.09 -3.11 -27.90
CA VAL A 203 -22.04 -3.36 -28.89
C VAL A 203 -21.74 -4.85 -29.11
N HIS A 204 -22.10 -5.74 -28.18
CA HIS A 204 -21.81 -7.17 -28.30
C HIS A 204 -23.06 -8.05 -28.24
N GLY A 205 -23.33 -8.74 -29.35
CA GLY A 205 -24.22 -9.90 -29.39
C GLY A 205 -23.55 -11.11 -28.74
N GLY A 206 -24.33 -12.12 -28.33
CA GLY A 206 -23.87 -13.33 -27.61
C GLY A 206 -22.91 -14.25 -28.37
N ALA A 207 -22.16 -13.74 -29.34
CA ALA A 207 -21.13 -14.41 -30.09
C ALA A 207 -19.98 -14.88 -29.16
N PRO A 208 -19.26 -15.94 -29.56
CA PRO A 208 -18.13 -16.42 -28.81
C PRO A 208 -16.97 -15.39 -28.82
N GLN A 209 -16.43 -15.08 -27.65
CA GLN A 209 -15.42 -14.03 -27.47
C GLN A 209 -14.28 -14.48 -26.56
N VAL A 210 -13.10 -13.89 -26.77
CA VAL A 210 -11.99 -13.87 -25.80
C VAL A 210 -11.80 -12.42 -25.35
N TYR A 211 -11.62 -12.20 -24.05
CA TYR A 211 -11.36 -10.88 -23.50
C TYR A 211 -10.02 -10.82 -22.78
N ILE A 212 -9.41 -9.64 -22.82
CA ILE A 212 -8.17 -9.29 -22.14
C ILE A 212 -8.48 -8.15 -21.18
N HIS A 213 -8.31 -8.38 -19.89
CA HIS A 213 -8.49 -7.40 -18.82
C HIS A 213 -7.14 -6.82 -18.45
N VAL A 214 -6.99 -5.50 -18.59
CA VAL A 214 -5.71 -4.80 -18.47
C VAL A 214 -5.85 -3.65 -17.47
N GLY A 215 -4.84 -3.41 -16.63
CA GLY A 215 -4.84 -2.21 -15.79
C GLY A 215 -4.59 -0.95 -16.62
N ALA A 216 -5.33 0.12 -16.34
CA ALA A 216 -5.29 1.35 -17.14
C ALA A 216 -4.46 2.47 -16.48
N GLU A 217 -4.41 2.49 -15.16
CA GLU A 217 -3.73 3.52 -14.37
C GLU A 217 -3.01 2.90 -13.15
N GLY A 218 -2.19 3.72 -12.48
CA GLY A 218 -1.49 3.31 -11.27
C GLY A 218 -0.50 2.18 -11.51
N GLU A 219 -0.30 1.36 -10.48
CA GLU A 219 0.63 0.22 -10.46
C GLU A 219 0.27 -0.86 -11.47
N LEU A 220 -1.02 -1.01 -11.76
CA LEU A 220 -1.55 -2.02 -12.66
C LEU A 220 -1.47 -1.58 -14.14
N LYS A 221 -1.09 -0.32 -14.40
CA LYS A 221 -1.05 0.23 -15.76
C LYS A 221 -0.26 -0.70 -16.69
N ASN A 222 -0.86 -1.02 -17.82
CA ASN A 222 -0.30 -1.88 -18.88
C ASN A 222 -0.11 -3.35 -18.51
N GLN A 223 -0.46 -3.77 -17.29
CA GLN A 223 -0.41 -5.18 -16.92
C GLN A 223 -1.65 -5.91 -17.40
N VAL A 224 -1.45 -7.06 -18.07
CA VAL A 224 -2.56 -7.97 -18.40
C VAL A 224 -2.96 -8.68 -17.12
N LEU A 225 -4.06 -8.24 -16.52
CA LEU A 225 -4.58 -8.76 -15.27
C LEU A 225 -5.12 -10.18 -15.48
N ARG A 226 -5.89 -10.37 -16.56
CA ARG A 226 -6.53 -11.65 -16.85
C ARG A 226 -6.93 -11.78 -18.31
N ILE A 227 -6.83 -12.99 -18.82
CA ILE A 227 -7.44 -13.38 -20.10
C ILE A 227 -8.51 -14.42 -19.82
N GLY A 228 -9.60 -14.37 -20.57
CA GLY A 228 -10.64 -15.39 -20.44
C GLY A 228 -11.57 -15.52 -21.63
N ARG A 229 -12.20 -16.67 -21.71
CA ARG A 229 -13.24 -16.98 -22.68
C ARG A 229 -14.64 -16.59 -22.23
N ALA A 230 -15.47 -16.22 -23.19
CA ALA A 230 -16.89 -15.98 -23.03
C ALA A 230 -17.68 -16.62 -24.18
N LYS A 231 -18.18 -17.85 -23.95
CA LYS A 231 -18.90 -18.64 -24.97
C LYS A 231 -20.14 -17.92 -25.53
N ASN A 232 -20.85 -17.20 -24.67
CA ASN A 232 -22.10 -16.51 -25.00
C ASN A 232 -21.91 -14.98 -24.93
N GLY A 233 -20.72 -14.49 -25.28
CA GLY A 233 -20.37 -13.08 -25.22
C GLY A 233 -19.91 -12.58 -23.85
N THR A 234 -19.02 -11.58 -23.88
CA THR A 234 -18.40 -10.95 -22.71
C THR A 234 -19.43 -10.27 -21.84
N TYR A 235 -20.47 -9.66 -22.43
CA TYR A 235 -21.59 -9.08 -21.69
C TYR A 235 -22.26 -10.12 -20.76
N ASN A 236 -22.57 -11.32 -21.25
CA ASN A 236 -23.14 -12.37 -20.41
C ASN A 236 -22.16 -12.77 -19.30
N ARG A 237 -20.90 -13.04 -19.64
CA ARG A 237 -19.89 -13.51 -18.68
C ARG A 237 -19.62 -12.49 -17.57
N TRP A 238 -19.56 -11.21 -17.90
CA TRP A 238 -19.24 -10.15 -16.95
C TRP A 238 -20.46 -9.61 -16.22
N MET A 239 -21.61 -9.45 -16.87
CA MET A 239 -22.74 -8.69 -16.33
C MET A 239 -23.95 -9.51 -15.91
N GLN A 240 -24.26 -10.61 -16.61
CA GLN A 240 -25.53 -11.33 -16.43
C GLN A 240 -25.40 -12.65 -15.68
N ALA A 241 -24.32 -13.41 -15.92
CA ALA A 241 -24.15 -14.72 -15.33
C ALA A 241 -24.20 -14.65 -13.79
N VAL A 242 -24.94 -15.57 -13.16
CA VAL A 242 -25.06 -15.63 -11.69
C VAL A 242 -23.69 -15.79 -11.03
N SER A 243 -22.82 -16.61 -11.64
CA SER A 243 -21.39 -16.76 -11.28
C SER A 243 -20.45 -15.87 -12.13
N GLY A 244 -20.99 -14.77 -12.64
CA GLY A 244 -20.32 -13.77 -13.48
C GLY A 244 -19.43 -12.82 -12.70
N HIS A 245 -18.54 -12.13 -13.41
CA HIS A 245 -17.53 -11.24 -12.81
C HIS A 245 -18.12 -10.13 -11.96
N LYS A 246 -19.20 -9.48 -12.41
CA LYS A 246 -19.90 -8.43 -11.63
C LYS A 246 -20.36 -8.95 -10.28
N ASN A 247 -21.04 -10.09 -10.26
CA ASN A 247 -21.57 -10.65 -9.02
C ASN A 247 -20.44 -11.13 -8.10
N THR A 248 -19.38 -11.72 -8.66
CA THR A 248 -18.17 -12.07 -7.91
C THR A 248 -17.51 -10.82 -7.29
N PHE A 249 -17.34 -9.75 -8.06
CA PHE A 249 -16.78 -8.49 -7.58
C PHE A 249 -17.67 -7.85 -6.50
N PHE A 250 -18.97 -7.71 -6.75
CA PHE A 250 -19.90 -7.07 -5.81
C PHE A 250 -19.96 -7.82 -4.50
N TRP A 251 -19.98 -9.16 -4.53
CA TRP A 251 -19.90 -9.94 -3.32
C TRP A 251 -18.58 -9.71 -2.56
N ALA A 252 -17.45 -9.67 -3.29
CA ALA A 252 -16.13 -9.48 -2.69
C ALA A 252 -15.99 -8.13 -1.97
N VAL A 253 -16.65 -7.09 -2.46
CA VAL A 253 -16.65 -5.75 -1.87
C VAL A 253 -17.85 -5.49 -0.96
N GLY A 254 -18.71 -6.49 -0.78
CA GLY A 254 -19.87 -6.40 0.09
C GLY A 254 -21.08 -5.66 -0.49
N GLU A 255 -21.17 -5.42 -1.79
CA GLU A 255 -22.26 -4.67 -2.41
C GLU A 255 -23.44 -5.56 -2.88
N SER A 256 -23.35 -6.89 -2.74
CA SER A 256 -24.45 -7.79 -3.13
C SER A 256 -24.40 -9.18 -2.48
N ASP A 257 -25.59 -9.70 -2.14
CA ASP A 257 -25.81 -11.10 -1.74
C ASP A 257 -26.22 -12.01 -2.92
N GLY A 258 -26.37 -11.45 -4.13
CA GLY A 258 -26.78 -12.20 -5.32
C GLY A 258 -25.81 -13.30 -5.75
N TYR A 259 -24.59 -13.28 -5.21
CA TYR A 259 -23.61 -14.34 -5.34
C TYR A 259 -23.68 -15.29 -4.14
N THR A 260 -24.16 -16.51 -4.36
CA THR A 260 -24.38 -17.45 -3.25
C THR A 260 -23.08 -17.84 -2.56
N ARG A 261 -23.15 -18.14 -1.26
CA ARG A 261 -22.01 -18.66 -0.48
C ARG A 261 -21.41 -19.92 -1.11
N LYS A 262 -22.24 -20.77 -1.73
CA LYS A 262 -21.80 -21.93 -2.52
C LYS A 262 -20.88 -21.52 -3.67
N ASN A 263 -21.24 -20.47 -4.42
CA ASN A 263 -20.40 -19.92 -5.49
C ASN A 263 -19.15 -19.22 -4.92
N ALA A 264 -19.27 -18.53 -3.79
CA ALA A 264 -18.14 -17.94 -3.07
C ALA A 264 -17.08 -18.98 -2.72
N VAL A 265 -17.49 -20.11 -2.14
CA VAL A 265 -16.58 -21.22 -1.80
C VAL A 265 -16.03 -21.88 -3.07
N LYS A 266 -16.83 -22.01 -4.14
CA LYS A 266 -16.37 -22.62 -5.40
C LYS A 266 -15.32 -21.76 -6.12
N TYR A 267 -15.43 -20.45 -6.03
CA TYR A 267 -14.61 -19.48 -6.77
C TYR A 267 -13.86 -18.53 -5.83
N SER A 268 -13.41 -19.03 -4.68
CA SER A 268 -12.74 -18.26 -3.62
C SER A 268 -11.53 -17.46 -4.11
N ASN A 269 -10.69 -18.03 -4.98
CA ASN A 269 -9.53 -17.32 -5.51
C ASN A 269 -9.93 -16.12 -6.40
N TYR A 270 -11.05 -16.24 -7.11
CA TYR A 270 -11.58 -15.13 -7.91
C TYR A 270 -12.08 -14.00 -7.02
N LEU A 271 -12.68 -14.32 -5.87
CA LEU A 271 -13.10 -13.31 -4.91
C LEU A 271 -11.91 -12.50 -4.40
N LEU A 272 -10.82 -13.18 -4.02
CA LEU A 272 -9.61 -12.50 -3.55
C LEU A 272 -8.99 -11.61 -4.65
N PHE A 273 -8.91 -12.13 -5.88
CA PHE A 273 -8.43 -11.35 -7.02
C PHE A 273 -9.29 -10.12 -7.29
N PHE A 274 -10.62 -10.25 -7.32
CA PHE A 274 -11.52 -9.12 -7.57
C PHE A 274 -11.54 -8.12 -6.41
N ALA A 275 -11.42 -8.57 -5.16
CA ALA A 275 -11.31 -7.69 -4.00
C ALA A 275 -10.07 -6.78 -4.11
N ALA A 276 -8.94 -7.32 -4.58
CA ALA A 276 -7.70 -6.56 -4.77
C ALA A 276 -7.80 -5.49 -5.87
N LEU A 277 -8.78 -5.60 -6.76
CA LEU A 277 -8.99 -4.64 -7.85
C LEU A 277 -9.94 -3.49 -7.49
N LEU A 278 -10.47 -3.42 -6.26
CA LEU A 278 -11.39 -2.36 -5.87
C LEU A 278 -10.82 -0.96 -6.17
N ASN A 279 -11.65 -0.12 -6.79
CA ASN A 279 -11.38 1.25 -7.21
C ASN A 279 -10.28 1.42 -8.27
N GLN A 280 -9.72 0.33 -8.78
CA GLN A 280 -8.74 0.39 -9.87
C GLN A 280 -9.40 0.75 -11.19
N LYS A 281 -8.73 1.56 -12.01
CA LYS A 281 -9.16 1.79 -13.39
C LYS A 281 -8.49 0.76 -14.30
N THR A 282 -9.31 0.12 -15.11
CA THR A 282 -8.93 -0.99 -15.98
C THR A 282 -9.57 -0.81 -17.35
N LYS A 283 -9.09 -1.57 -18.33
CA LYS A 283 -9.67 -1.68 -19.67
C LYS A 283 -9.99 -3.14 -19.96
N LEU A 284 -11.13 -3.36 -20.60
CA LEU A 284 -11.55 -4.67 -21.09
C LEU A 284 -11.48 -4.65 -22.61
N TYR A 285 -10.54 -5.39 -23.18
CA TYR A 285 -10.46 -5.62 -24.62
C TYR A 285 -11.26 -6.88 -24.96
N VAL A 286 -12.09 -6.81 -25.97
CA VAL A 286 -12.97 -7.91 -26.41
C VAL A 286 -12.66 -8.24 -27.86
N ILE A 287 -12.39 -9.52 -28.11
CA ILE A 287 -12.05 -10.07 -29.42
C ILE A 287 -13.09 -11.13 -29.76
N GLU A 288 -13.82 -10.92 -30.85
CA GLU A 288 -14.73 -11.93 -31.40
C GLU A 288 -13.93 -13.02 -32.10
N VAL A 289 -14.28 -14.27 -31.83
CA VAL A 289 -13.60 -15.44 -32.36
C VAL A 289 -14.61 -16.53 -32.69
N GLU A 290 -14.32 -17.31 -33.72
CA GLU A 290 -15.08 -18.52 -34.01
C GLU A 290 -15.03 -19.50 -32.81
N ALA A 291 -16.16 -20.14 -32.52
CA ALA A 291 -16.33 -20.96 -31.31
C ALA A 291 -15.26 -22.07 -31.17
N GLU A 292 -14.88 -22.68 -32.29
CA GLU A 292 -13.87 -23.73 -32.39
C GLU A 292 -12.45 -23.25 -32.09
N ASN A 293 -12.13 -22.00 -32.44
CA ASN A 293 -10.79 -21.41 -32.29
C ASN A 293 -10.58 -20.74 -30.93
N MET A 294 -11.65 -20.54 -30.17
CA MET A 294 -11.63 -19.80 -28.91
C MET A 294 -10.65 -20.36 -27.88
N LEU A 295 -10.58 -21.68 -27.72
CA LEU A 295 -9.66 -22.31 -26.77
C LEU A 295 -8.20 -22.12 -27.20
N ALA A 296 -7.92 -22.28 -28.50
CA ALA A 296 -6.59 -22.06 -29.04
C ALA A 296 -6.16 -20.61 -28.83
N LYS A 297 -7.06 -19.66 -29.13
CA LYS A 297 -6.77 -18.23 -28.98
C LYS A 297 -6.56 -17.80 -27.52
N GLU A 298 -7.35 -18.31 -26.58
CA GLU A 298 -7.12 -18.06 -25.14
C GLU A 298 -5.73 -18.56 -24.71
N LYS A 299 -5.34 -19.78 -25.11
CA LYS A 299 -4.04 -20.35 -24.76
C LYS A 299 -2.87 -19.59 -25.38
N GLU A 300 -3.00 -19.19 -26.64
CA GLU A 300 -2.04 -18.35 -27.35
C GLU A 300 -1.79 -17.05 -26.58
N LEU A 301 -2.86 -16.32 -26.26
CA LEU A 301 -2.77 -15.05 -25.56
C LEU A 301 -2.27 -15.21 -24.11
N ILE A 302 -2.66 -16.28 -23.39
CA ILE A 302 -2.12 -16.56 -22.05
C ILE A 302 -0.61 -16.81 -22.12
N LYS A 303 -0.14 -17.57 -23.11
CA LYS A 303 1.29 -17.84 -23.30
C LYS A 303 2.06 -16.57 -23.67
N GLU A 304 1.47 -15.72 -24.51
CA GLU A 304 2.06 -14.46 -24.95
C GLU A 304 2.18 -13.45 -23.81
N TYR A 305 1.09 -13.24 -23.05
CA TYR A 305 0.99 -12.15 -22.09
C TYR A 305 1.25 -12.54 -20.64
N THR A 306 1.25 -13.84 -20.31
CA THR A 306 1.43 -14.37 -18.95
C THR A 306 0.66 -13.56 -17.88
N PRO A 307 -0.69 -13.61 -17.88
CA PRO A 307 -1.49 -12.70 -17.06
C PRO A 307 -1.20 -12.80 -15.56
N VAL A 308 -1.36 -11.68 -14.84
CA VAL A 308 -1.20 -11.61 -13.37
C VAL A 308 -2.02 -12.68 -12.66
N TRP A 309 -3.25 -12.95 -13.13
CA TRP A 309 -4.10 -14.01 -12.61
C TRP A 309 -3.45 -15.40 -12.61
N GLU A 310 -2.67 -15.75 -13.63
CA GLU A 310 -2.02 -17.07 -13.72
C GLU A 310 -0.93 -17.19 -12.65
N GLN A 311 -0.09 -16.16 -12.51
CA GLN A 311 0.94 -16.08 -11.48
C GLN A 311 0.32 -16.13 -10.08
N PHE A 312 -0.68 -15.28 -9.83
CA PHE A 312 -1.41 -15.21 -8.56
C PHE A 312 -2.02 -16.56 -8.17
N ARG A 313 -2.69 -17.23 -9.12
CA ARG A 313 -3.29 -18.54 -8.89
C ARG A 313 -2.24 -19.58 -8.51
N ASP A 314 -1.09 -19.56 -9.16
CA ASP A 314 -0.06 -20.56 -8.93
C ASP A 314 0.72 -20.30 -7.63
N THR A 315 0.96 -19.03 -7.26
CA THR A 315 1.43 -18.65 -5.91
C THR A 315 0.48 -19.15 -4.83
N LEU A 316 -0.84 -18.96 -4.99
CA LEU A 316 -1.83 -19.44 -4.02
C LEU A 316 -1.93 -20.97 -3.91
N LYS A 317 -1.51 -21.71 -4.94
CA LYS A 317 -1.41 -23.17 -4.88
C LYS A 317 -0.17 -23.63 -4.11
N ASN A 318 0.91 -22.85 -4.17
CA ASN A 318 2.24 -23.26 -3.72
C ASN A 318 2.70 -22.61 -2.39
N SER A 319 1.97 -21.66 -1.82
CA SER A 319 2.42 -20.94 -0.62
C SER A 319 2.41 -21.78 0.67
N GLU A 320 3.54 -21.82 1.38
CA GLU A 320 3.75 -22.47 2.69
C GLU A 320 3.11 -21.73 3.89
N GLU A 321 2.56 -20.53 3.72
CA GLU A 321 1.74 -19.84 4.74
C GLU A 321 0.25 -20.25 4.68
N TYR A 322 -0.12 -21.06 3.69
CA TYR A 322 -1.45 -21.65 3.53
C TYR A 322 -1.59 -23.18 3.84
N PRO A 323 -0.84 -23.84 4.77
CA PRO A 323 -0.93 -25.28 4.96
C PRO A 323 -1.52 -25.62 6.34
N THR A 324 -2.83 -25.44 6.52
CA THR A 324 -3.56 -26.23 7.54
C THR A 324 -5.00 -26.56 7.12
N LEU A 325 -5.51 -25.94 6.06
CA LEU A 325 -6.87 -26.19 5.58
C LEU A 325 -6.79 -26.78 4.18
N THR A 326 -7.10 -28.06 4.03
CA THR A 326 -7.21 -28.70 2.72
C THR A 326 -8.64 -28.57 2.18
N GLY A 327 -8.78 -28.48 0.85
CA GLY A 327 -10.08 -28.52 0.16
C GLY A 327 -11.08 -27.44 0.60
N LYS A 328 -12.29 -27.85 1.02
CA LYS A 328 -13.40 -26.94 1.35
C LYS A 328 -13.07 -25.95 2.48
N ASN A 329 -12.21 -26.33 3.42
CA ASN A 329 -11.88 -25.51 4.58
C ASN A 329 -11.05 -24.28 4.19
N LYS A 330 -10.12 -24.39 3.23
CA LYS A 330 -9.35 -23.26 2.68
C LYS A 330 -10.26 -22.24 2.00
N ASN A 331 -11.13 -22.75 1.12
CA ASN A 331 -12.03 -21.88 0.39
C ASN A 331 -12.99 -21.15 1.32
N LEU A 332 -13.45 -21.81 2.38
CA LEU A 332 -14.29 -21.19 3.39
C LEU A 332 -13.54 -20.09 4.18
N ALA A 333 -12.27 -20.31 4.52
CA ALA A 333 -11.44 -19.29 5.17
C ALA A 333 -11.25 -18.04 4.29
N ILE A 334 -10.96 -18.22 3.01
CA ILE A 334 -10.86 -17.11 2.05
C ILE A 334 -12.19 -16.36 1.96
N VAL A 335 -13.30 -17.09 1.81
CA VAL A 335 -14.65 -16.51 1.76
C VAL A 335 -14.95 -15.70 3.02
N ASN A 336 -14.62 -16.21 4.21
CA ASN A 336 -14.85 -15.51 5.46
C ASN A 336 -13.96 -14.25 5.58
N ALA A 337 -12.69 -14.31 5.16
CA ALA A 337 -11.80 -13.15 5.16
C ALA A 337 -12.28 -12.05 4.22
N VAL A 338 -12.66 -12.41 2.99
CA VAL A 338 -13.21 -11.47 2.00
C VAL A 338 -14.54 -10.88 2.49
N ALA A 339 -15.42 -11.69 3.10
CA ALA A 339 -16.68 -11.20 3.66
C ALA A 339 -16.45 -10.15 4.77
N LYS A 340 -15.44 -10.35 5.63
CA LYS A 340 -15.04 -9.37 6.66
C LYS A 340 -14.50 -8.07 6.04
N LEU A 341 -13.67 -8.17 5.01
CA LEU A 341 -13.15 -7.01 4.27
C LEU A 341 -14.30 -6.23 3.62
N GLY A 342 -15.21 -6.89 2.91
CA GLY A 342 -16.39 -6.27 2.32
C GLY A 342 -17.31 -5.61 3.36
N ALA A 343 -17.48 -6.23 4.53
CA ALA A 343 -18.23 -5.62 5.64
C ALA A 343 -17.59 -4.33 6.16
N ALA A 344 -16.26 -4.32 6.33
CA ALA A 344 -15.52 -3.12 6.72
C ALA A 344 -15.62 -2.03 5.63
N GLN A 345 -15.57 -2.40 4.36
CA GLN A 345 -15.72 -1.46 3.24
C GLN A 345 -17.10 -0.82 3.21
N ARG A 346 -18.18 -1.59 3.36
CA ARG A 346 -19.55 -1.05 3.48
C ARG A 346 -19.68 -0.02 4.60
N LEU A 347 -19.06 -0.27 5.76
CA LEU A 347 -19.07 0.68 6.88
C LEU A 347 -18.36 1.99 6.50
N ILE A 348 -17.22 1.91 5.81
CA ILE A 348 -16.49 3.09 5.33
C ILE A 348 -17.32 3.86 4.29
N PHE A 349 -17.96 3.17 3.35
CA PHE A 349 -18.84 3.79 2.35
C PHE A 349 -20.07 4.43 3.00
N ALA A 350 -20.71 3.76 3.95
CA ALA A 350 -21.84 4.30 4.71
C ALA A 350 -21.44 5.53 5.52
N GLN A 351 -20.26 5.53 6.16
CA GLN A 351 -19.71 6.69 6.85
C GLN A 351 -19.45 7.86 5.91
N ARG A 352 -18.90 7.62 4.71
CA ARG A 352 -18.69 8.66 3.69
C ARG A 352 -20.00 9.24 3.17
N LYS A 353 -20.99 8.39 2.92
CA LYS A 353 -22.32 8.83 2.48
C LYS A 353 -23.02 9.64 3.56
N LEU A 354 -22.91 9.23 4.82
CA LEU A 354 -23.37 10.02 5.97
C LEU A 354 -22.60 11.33 6.11
N SER A 355 -21.30 11.38 5.81
CA SER A 355 -20.54 12.65 5.85
C SER A 355 -20.96 13.61 4.73
N ASP A 356 -21.25 13.10 3.53
CA ASP A 356 -21.78 13.92 2.42
C ASP A 356 -23.23 14.37 2.67
N ASP A 357 -24.08 13.52 3.28
CA ASP A 357 -25.47 13.85 3.64
C ASP A 357 -25.60 14.67 4.95
N SER A 358 -24.56 14.71 5.80
CA SER A 358 -24.59 15.39 7.10
C SER A 358 -24.60 16.93 7.04
N ALA A 359 -24.71 17.52 5.83
CA ALA A 359 -25.24 18.88 5.67
C ALA A 359 -26.70 19.01 6.16
N LYS A 360 -27.42 17.92 6.48
CA LYS A 360 -28.73 17.96 7.14
C LYS A 360 -28.85 16.91 8.25
N LYS A 361 -28.73 17.38 9.51
CA LYS A 361 -29.19 16.81 10.80
C LYS A 361 -29.06 15.29 11.01
N LEU A 362 -28.14 14.93 11.92
CA LEU A 362 -27.97 13.59 12.48
C LEU A 362 -29.20 13.12 13.30
N PRO A 363 -29.67 11.87 13.12
CA PRO A 363 -30.24 11.07 14.19
C PRO A 363 -29.32 9.88 14.56
N ASP A 364 -29.40 9.46 15.82
CA ASP A 364 -28.59 8.42 16.46
C ASP A 364 -28.57 7.07 15.70
N VAL A 365 -27.40 6.70 15.14
CA VAL A 365 -27.18 5.46 14.38
C VAL A 365 -26.68 4.30 15.27
N LEU A 366 -26.49 4.53 16.58
CA LEU A 366 -26.04 3.48 17.51
C LEU A 366 -27.10 2.39 17.81
N SER A 367 -28.25 2.39 17.13
CA SER A 367 -29.32 1.40 17.31
C SER A 367 -29.44 0.34 16.21
N LEU A 368 -28.64 0.37 15.13
CA LEU A 368 -28.65 -0.71 14.13
C LEU A 368 -27.72 -1.85 14.58
N GLY A 369 -28.33 -2.79 15.30
CA GLY A 369 -27.70 -3.92 15.97
C GLY A 369 -26.72 -4.71 15.11
N LEU A 370 -25.54 -4.96 15.71
CA LEU A 370 -24.70 -6.10 15.40
C LEU A 370 -25.54 -7.37 15.62
N ARG A 371 -26.07 -7.96 14.54
CA ARG A 371 -26.68 -9.29 14.60
C ARG A 371 -25.58 -10.31 14.91
N SER A 372 -25.79 -11.09 15.96
CA SER A 372 -24.85 -12.10 16.44
C SER A 372 -24.72 -13.26 15.45
N GLU A 373 -23.60 -13.99 15.54
CA GLU A 373 -23.18 -15.09 14.64
C GLU A 373 -24.18 -16.25 14.44
N LYS A 374 -25.35 -16.25 15.10
CA LYS A 374 -26.31 -17.36 15.09
C LYS A 374 -27.38 -17.32 13.99
N GLU A 375 -27.53 -16.25 13.22
CA GLU A 375 -28.58 -16.16 12.19
C GLU A 375 -28.14 -16.57 10.77
N TRP A 376 -26.92 -17.06 10.58
CA TRP A 376 -26.37 -17.41 9.25
C TRP A 376 -26.41 -18.92 8.94
N SER A 377 -27.36 -19.66 9.49
CA SER A 377 -27.45 -21.13 9.35
C SER A 377 -28.62 -21.68 8.53
N ASP A 378 -29.37 -20.85 7.82
CA ASP A 378 -30.36 -21.27 6.81
C ASP A 378 -30.00 -20.66 5.44
#